data_AF-A0A368TDM9-F1
#
_entry.id   AF-A0A368TDM9-F1
#
_cell.length_a   1.000
_cell.length_b   1.000
_cell.length_c   1.000
_cell.angle_alpha   90.00
_cell.angle_beta   90.00
_cell.angle_gamma   90.00
#
_symmetry.space_group_name_H-M   'P 1'
#
loop_
_entity.id
_entity.type
_entity.pdbx_description
1 polymer ?
#
loop_
_entity_poly.entity_id
_entity_poly.type
_entity_poly.pdbx_seq_one_letter_code
_entity_poly.pdbx_strand_id
1 'polypeptide(L)' 'MVDRWAGIDTRLPAHNISVGAEYPMWNVEPNNDYLDFFLGCEIAPKGYAWVFPKGDNCANVGILMEGNHI' A
#
# COMPACT_ATOMS: atom_id res chain seq x y z
N MET A 1 -14.26 -7.20 -14.63
CA MET A 1 -15.52 -6.43 -14.49
C MET A 1 -16.39 -6.70 -15.72
N VAL A 2 -17.72 -6.66 -15.59
CA VAL A 2 -18.70 -7.08 -16.63
C VAL A 2 -18.70 -6.15 -17.85
N ASP A 3 -18.41 -4.86 -17.67
CA ASP A 3 -18.20 -3.82 -18.69
C ASP A 3 -17.18 -4.22 -19.78
N ARG A 4 -16.07 -4.88 -19.40
CA ARG A 4 -15.08 -5.36 -20.37
C ARG A 4 -15.67 -6.43 -21.30
N TRP A 5 -16.61 -7.25 -20.81
CA TRP A 5 -17.33 -8.22 -21.66
C TRP A 5 -18.30 -7.53 -22.62
N ALA A 6 -18.78 -6.33 -22.28
CA ALA A 6 -19.59 -5.49 -23.14
C ALA A 6 -18.75 -4.62 -24.12
N GLY A 7 -17.42 -4.78 -24.15
CA GLY A 7 -16.53 -4.05 -25.05
C GLY A 7 -16.16 -2.64 -24.62
N ILE A 8 -16.46 -2.24 -23.38
CA ILE A 8 -16.08 -0.93 -22.83
C ILE A 8 -14.61 -0.99 -22.39
N ASP A 9 -13.81 -0.02 -22.84
CA ASP A 9 -12.43 0.12 -22.36
C ASP A 9 -12.40 0.73 -20.96
N THR A 10 -12.13 -0.10 -19.96
CA THR A 10 -12.07 0.29 -18.55
C THR A 10 -10.66 0.27 -17.96
N ARG A 11 -9.62 0.27 -18.81
CA ARG A 11 -8.23 0.37 -18.36
C ARG A 11 -7.97 1.75 -17.77
N LEU A 12 -7.32 1.79 -16.62
CA LEU A 12 -6.77 3.02 -16.05
C LEU A 12 -5.34 3.23 -16.55
N PRO A 13 -4.92 4.48 -16.80
CA PRO A 13 -3.51 4.76 -17.01
C PRO A 13 -2.73 4.46 -15.72
N ALA A 14 -1.46 4.05 -15.85
CA ALA A 14 -0.67 3.58 -14.72
C ALA A 14 -0.44 4.64 -13.62
N HIS A 15 -0.45 5.95 -13.95
CA HIS A 15 -0.42 7.01 -12.93
C HIS A 15 -1.68 7.11 -12.06
N ASN A 16 -2.78 6.48 -12.48
CA ASN A 16 -4.03 6.39 -11.69
C ASN A 16 -4.14 5.06 -10.93
N ILE A 17 -3.08 4.25 -10.91
CA ILE A 17 -3.02 2.98 -10.19
C ILE A 17 -1.92 3.10 -9.15
N SER A 18 -2.19 2.63 -7.93
CA SER A 18 -1.16 2.42 -6.93
C SER A 18 -0.77 0.95 -6.89
N VAL A 19 0.53 0.68 -6.80
CA VAL A 19 1.10 -0.67 -6.64
C VAL A 19 1.77 -0.71 -5.28
N GLY A 20 1.59 -1.81 -4.55
CA GLY A 20 2.16 -1.95 -3.23
C GLY A 20 2.41 -3.39 -2.85
N ALA A 21 3.18 -3.56 -1.78
CA ALA A 21 3.45 -4.82 -1.13
C ALA A 21 3.25 -4.68 0.37
N GLU A 22 2.78 -5.75 1.01
CA GLU A 22 2.56 -5.80 2.45
C GLU A 22 3.10 -7.13 2.99
N TYR A 23 3.73 -7.06 4.16
CA TYR A 23 4.20 -8.21 4.91
C TYR A 23 3.54 -8.25 6.29
N PRO A 24 2.89 -9.35 6.68
CA PRO A 24 2.57 -9.61 8.07
C PRO A 24 3.86 -9.97 8.80
N MET A 25 4.18 -9.23 9.85
CA MET A 25 5.41 -9.36 10.62
C MET A 25 5.11 -9.69 12.08
N TRP A 26 5.93 -10.56 12.65
CA TRP A 26 5.95 -10.91 14.08
C TRP A 26 7.21 -10.37 14.73
N ASN A 27 7.20 -10.30 16.06
CA ASN A 27 8.32 -9.82 16.87
C ASN A 27 8.70 -8.37 16.51
N VAL A 28 7.67 -7.57 16.26
CA VAL A 28 7.74 -6.12 16.08
C VAL A 28 7.07 -5.44 17.28
N GLU A 29 7.53 -4.27 17.67
CA GLU A 29 6.97 -3.51 18.81
C GLU A 29 6.25 -2.24 18.32
N PRO A 30 5.15 -2.35 17.55
CA PRO A 30 4.40 -1.19 17.13
C PRO A 30 3.64 -0.60 18.31
N ASN A 31 3.35 0.70 18.26
CA ASN A 31 2.39 1.27 19.17
C ASN A 31 0.97 0.83 18.75
N ASN A 32 0.22 0.17 19.63
CA ASN A 32 -1.11 -0.35 19.30
C ASN A 32 -2.23 0.71 19.31
N ASP A 33 -1.95 1.93 19.75
CA ASP A 33 -2.95 3.01 19.85
C ASP A 33 -3.13 3.79 18.55
N TYR A 34 -2.23 3.63 17.58
CA TYR A 34 -2.28 4.36 16.31
C TYR A 34 -1.68 3.58 15.13
N LEU A 35 -1.98 4.06 13.93
CA LEU A 35 -1.38 3.59 12.68
C LEU A 35 -0.27 4.54 12.28
N ASP A 36 0.92 4.02 12.03
CA ASP A 36 2.01 4.84 11.51
C ASP A 36 1.93 4.92 9.99
N PHE A 37 2.07 6.15 9.48
CA PHE A 37 2.20 6.45 8.06
C PHE A 37 3.49 7.21 7.82
N PHE A 38 4.30 6.71 6.89
CA PHE A 38 5.57 7.32 6.51
C PHE A 38 5.43 7.92 5.12
N LEU A 39 5.47 9.26 5.07
CA LEU A 39 5.36 10.03 3.84
C LEU A 39 6.74 10.52 3.39
N GLY A 40 7.01 10.47 2.10
CA GLY A 40 8.23 11.04 1.53
C GLY A 40 8.67 10.34 0.27
N CYS A 41 9.12 11.10 -0.73
CA CYS A 41 9.56 10.55 -2.01
C CYS A 41 10.80 9.65 -1.90
N GLU A 42 11.62 9.81 -0.86
CA GLU A 42 12.77 8.93 -0.60
C GLU A 42 12.35 7.54 -0.09
N ILE A 43 11.18 7.46 0.56
CA ILE A 43 10.63 6.22 1.13
C ILE A 43 9.73 5.55 0.10
N ALA A 44 8.77 6.31 -0.46
CA ALA A 44 7.77 5.83 -1.40
C ALA A 44 7.40 6.97 -2.38
N PRO A 45 8.03 7.05 -3.55
CA PRO A 45 7.69 8.01 -4.60
C PRO A 45 6.18 8.05 -4.89
N LYS A 46 5.57 9.23 -4.64
CA LYS A 46 4.14 9.48 -4.80
C LYS A 46 3.26 8.42 -4.12
N GLY A 47 3.71 7.95 -2.97
CA GLY A 47 3.00 6.99 -2.16
C GLY A 47 3.37 7.15 -0.70
N TYR A 48 3.29 6.06 0.04
CA TYR A 48 3.60 6.03 1.47
C TYR A 48 3.87 4.60 1.93
N ALA A 49 4.55 4.47 3.06
CA ALA A 49 4.63 3.23 3.81
C ALA A 49 3.76 3.30 5.06
N TRP A 50 3.40 2.14 5.61
CA TRP A 50 2.56 2.03 6.80
C TRP A 50 3.02 0.92 7.73
N VAL A 51 2.63 1.06 9.00
CA VAL A 51 2.64 -0.02 10.00
C VAL A 51 1.25 -0.06 10.64
N PHE A 52 0.54 -1.15 10.42
CA PHE A 52 -0.77 -1.41 11.02
C PHE A 52 -0.61 -2.45 12.14
N PRO A 53 -0.65 -2.04 13.42
CA PRO A 53 -0.53 -2.94 14.56
C PRO A 53 -1.68 -3.95 14.58
N LYS A 54 -1.38 -5.18 14.99
CA LYS A 54 -2.36 -6.27 15.12
C LYS A 54 -2.46 -6.83 16.54
N GLY A 55 -1.79 -6.22 17.51
CA GLY A 55 -1.57 -6.80 18.84
C GLY A 55 -0.51 -7.90 18.83
N ASP A 56 -0.20 -8.45 20.01
CA ASP A 56 0.72 -9.59 20.20
C ASP A 56 2.07 -9.45 19.48
N ASN A 57 2.64 -8.24 19.50
CA ASN A 57 3.90 -7.90 18.83
C ASN A 57 3.89 -8.22 17.32
N CYS A 58 2.74 -8.02 16.69
CA CYS A 58 2.53 -8.24 15.27
C CYS A 58 2.05 -6.96 14.58
N ALA A 59 2.42 -6.80 13.32
CA ALA A 59 1.90 -5.74 12.46
C ALA A 59 1.86 -6.17 11.00
N ASN A 60 0.97 -5.56 10.23
CA ASN A 60 1.10 -5.53 8.78
C ASN A 60 1.94 -4.31 8.42
N VAL A 61 3.08 -4.54 7.78
CA VAL A 61 4.00 -3.50 7.35
C VAL A 61 4.02 -3.48 5.83
N GLY A 62 3.74 -2.34 5.23
CA GLY A 62 3.65 -2.25 3.78
C GLY A 62 4.08 -0.91 3.21
N ILE A 63 4.15 -0.90 1.88
CA ILE A 63 4.50 0.26 1.07
C ILE A 63 3.65 0.26 -0.20
N LEU A 64 3.25 1.45 -0.64
CA LEU A 64 2.61 1.65 -1.93
C LEU A 64 3.20 2.86 -2.64
N MET A 65 3.16 2.83 -3.97
CA MET A 65 3.64 3.89 -4.86
C MET A 65 2.73 4.01 -6.09
N GLU A 66 2.77 5.15 -6.78
CA GLU A 66 2.12 5.32 -8.08
C GLU A 66 2.73 4.35 -9.12
N GLY A 67 1.89 3.73 -9.94
CA GLY A 67 2.28 2.66 -10.88
C GLY A 67 3.17 3.06 -12.05
N ASN A 68 3.53 4.34 -12.21
CA ASN A 68 4.58 4.77 -13.16
C ASN A 68 5.99 4.77 -12.55
N HIS A 69 6.12 4.48 -11.25
CA HIS A 69 7.37 4.52 -10.50
C HIS A 69 7.86 3.12 -10.11
N ILE A 70 7.35 2.09 -10.78
CA ILE A 70 7.80 0.70 -10.66
C ILE A 70 8.87 0.35 -11.70
#